data_AF-A0A2A3YFJ1-F1
#
_entry.id   AF-A0A2A3YFJ1-F1
#
_cell.length_a   1.000
_cell.length_b   1.000
_cell.length_c   1.000
_cell.angle_alpha   90.00
_cell.angle_beta   90.00
_cell.angle_gamma   90.00
#
_symmetry.space_group_name_H-M   'P 1'
#
loop_
_entity.id
_entity.type
_entity.pdbx_description
1 polymer ?
#
loop_
_entity_poly.entity_id
_entity_poly.type
_entity_poly.pdbx_seq_one_letter_code
_entity_poly.pdbx_strand_id
1 'polypeptide(L)'
;MTTIAQHAEPQRLGNPRTVQSRLRTAEFSDDVEALDQLARSEVPGEVLRKIAHNPATSEATLEHLIDLDQRWLTFPVTRRCDLSPAFIDRIARRLTDRNAIFHASSAPNASPETLHYLAEHPSAPPATTETVTQRLGAGDTSVS
;
A
#
# COMPACT_ATOMS: atom_id res chain seq x y z
N MET A 1 0.21 55.59 10.72
CA MET A 1 -0.94 54.68 10.50
C MET A 1 -0.38 53.30 10.18
N THR A 2 -0.70 52.36 11.08
CA THR A 2 -0.32 50.95 11.12
C THR A 2 -0.90 50.17 9.96
N THR A 3 -0.21 49.15 9.44
CA THR A 3 -0.73 47.79 9.22
C THR A 3 0.44 46.86 8.90
N ILE A 4 0.83 46.06 9.89
CA ILE A 4 1.70 44.90 9.72
C ILE A 4 0.81 43.82 9.10
N ALA A 5 1.05 43.47 7.84
CA ALA A 5 0.42 42.33 7.21
C ALA A 5 0.95 41.06 7.89
N GLN A 6 0.10 40.48 8.73
CA GLN A 6 0.28 39.18 9.36
C GLN A 6 0.59 38.16 8.26
N HIS A 7 1.87 37.75 8.19
CA HIS A 7 2.25 36.59 7.40
C HIS A 7 1.58 35.37 8.03
N ALA A 8 0.72 34.74 7.24
CA ALA A 8 0.08 33.48 7.54
C ALA A 8 1.13 32.45 7.98
N GLU A 9 0.87 31.79 9.11
CA GLU A 9 1.71 30.69 9.60
C GLU A 9 1.86 29.60 8.53
N PRO A 10 3.08 29.12 8.27
CA PRO A 10 3.27 27.90 7.50
C PRO A 10 2.85 26.70 8.37
N GLN A 11 1.82 25.99 7.90
CA GLN A 11 1.54 24.56 8.07
C GLN A 11 1.91 23.94 9.43
N ARG A 12 0.87 23.64 10.23
CA ARG A 12 0.92 22.83 11.45
C ARG A 12 1.56 21.46 11.18
N LEU A 13 2.88 21.41 11.21
CA LEU A 13 3.65 20.21 11.54
C LEU A 13 3.19 19.82 12.94
N GLY A 14 2.42 18.72 13.05
CA GLY A 14 1.96 18.20 14.33
C GLY A 14 3.13 18.08 15.31
N ASN A 15 2.86 18.28 16.60
CA ASN A 15 3.86 18.19 17.67
C ASN A 15 4.77 16.96 17.43
N PRO A 16 6.11 17.12 17.35
CA PRO A 16 7.03 16.02 17.05
C PRO A 16 6.83 14.80 17.94
N ARG A 17 6.46 15.00 19.22
CA ARG A 17 6.15 13.90 20.16
C ARG A 17 4.91 13.12 19.73
N THR A 18 3.89 13.80 19.23
CA THR A 18 2.67 13.18 18.71
C THR A 18 2.96 12.40 17.43
N VAL A 19 3.77 12.95 16.52
CA VAL A 19 4.19 12.24 15.30
C VAL A 19 4.97 10.98 15.65
N GLN A 20 5.92 11.07 16.58
CA GLN A 20 6.70 9.91 17.04
C GLN A 20 5.83 8.85 17.72
N SER A 21 4.85 9.26 18.53
CA SER A 21 3.89 8.33 19.14
C SER A 21 3.09 7.60 18.07
N ARG A 22 2.59 8.30 17.06
CA ARG A 22 1.82 7.71 15.94
C ARG A 22 2.67 6.77 15.11
N LEU A 23 3.93 7.11 14.84
CA LEU A 23 4.88 6.21 14.17
C LEU A 23 5.09 4.93 14.96
N ARG A 24 5.30 5.04 16.28
CA ARG A 24 5.44 3.86 17.15
C ARG A 24 4.18 3.00 17.12
N THR A 25 2.99 3.61 17.22
CA THR A 25 1.72 2.87 17.13
C THR A 25 1.60 2.17 15.77
N ALA A 26 1.84 2.87 14.67
CA ALA A 26 1.75 2.29 13.33
C ALA A 26 2.72 1.12 13.13
N GLU A 27 3.92 1.19 13.71
CA GLU A 27 4.97 0.18 13.51
C GLU A 27 4.84 -1.05 14.41
N PHE A 28 4.40 -0.86 15.65
CA PHE A 28 4.50 -1.90 16.70
C PHE A 28 3.17 -2.30 17.35
N SER A 29 2.07 -1.60 17.06
CA SER A 29 0.76 -1.98 17.60
C SER A 29 0.29 -3.29 17.00
N ASP A 30 -0.24 -4.17 17.84
CA ASP A 30 -1.01 -5.36 17.48
C ASP A 30 -2.53 -5.12 17.55
N ASP A 31 -2.94 -3.96 18.08
CA ASP A 31 -4.33 -3.51 18.09
C ASP A 31 -4.79 -3.06 16.69
N VAL A 32 -5.62 -3.90 16.08
CA VAL A 32 -6.21 -3.68 14.75
C VAL A 32 -7.08 -2.42 14.72
N GLU A 33 -7.83 -2.14 15.78
CA GLU A 33 -8.73 -0.98 15.83
C GLU A 33 -7.92 0.31 15.94
N ALA A 34 -6.86 0.32 16.74
CA ALA A 34 -5.94 1.46 16.82
C ALA A 34 -5.27 1.76 15.47
N LEU A 35 -4.88 0.73 14.71
CA LEU A 35 -4.32 0.89 13.37
C LEU A 35 -5.35 1.42 12.37
N ASP A 36 -6.60 0.95 12.41
CA ASP A 36 -7.68 1.44 11.54
C ASP A 36 -8.04 2.90 11.84
N GLN A 37 -8.20 3.25 13.12
CA GLN A 37 -8.45 4.63 13.55
C GLN A 37 -7.30 5.56 13.12
N LEU A 38 -6.05 5.09 13.22
CA LEU A 38 -4.89 5.86 12.82
C LEU A 38 -4.82 6.06 11.30
N ALA A 39 -5.19 5.05 10.51
CA ALA A 39 -5.24 5.11 9.04
C ALA A 39 -6.31 6.10 8.54
N ARG A 40 -7.43 6.22 9.27
CA ARG A 40 -8.53 7.14 8.96
C ARG A 40 -8.31 8.56 9.51
N SER A 41 -7.25 8.78 10.26
CA SER A 41 -6.91 10.07 10.84
C SER A 41 -6.01 10.88 9.92
N GLU A 42 -5.97 12.21 10.10
CA GLU A 42 -4.99 13.05 9.42
C GLU A 42 -3.59 12.79 10.01
N VAL A 43 -2.81 11.97 9.30
CA VAL A 43 -1.46 11.56 9.67
C VAL A 43 -0.49 11.74 8.49
N PRO A 44 0.81 11.95 8.77
CA PRO A 44 1.82 11.98 7.72
C PRO A 44 1.86 10.66 6.94
N GLY A 45 2.21 10.72 5.65
CA GLY A 45 2.35 9.52 4.81
C GLY A 45 3.35 8.49 5.38
N GLU A 46 4.36 8.91 6.13
CA GLU A 46 5.25 7.97 6.81
C GLU A 46 4.51 7.04 7.79
N VAL A 47 3.50 7.57 8.50
CA VAL A 47 2.65 6.79 9.39
C VAL A 47 1.81 5.78 8.58
N LEU A 48 1.18 6.22 7.49
CA LEU A 48 0.42 5.31 6.61
C LEU A 48 1.30 4.21 6.03
N ARG A 49 2.56 4.52 5.69
CA ARG A 49 3.53 3.51 5.22
C ARG A 49 3.83 2.46 6.29
N LYS A 50 3.98 2.89 7.55
CA LYS A 50 4.19 1.97 8.68
C LYS A 50 2.97 1.09 8.92
N ILE A 51 1.76 1.66 8.86
CA ILE A 51 0.50 0.89 8.93
C ILE A 51 0.45 -0.15 7.80
N ALA A 52 0.77 0.24 6.56
CA ALA A 52 0.76 -0.68 5.43
C ALA A 52 1.70 -1.88 5.62
N HIS A 53 2.85 -1.69 6.25
CA HIS A 53 3.81 -2.76 6.56
C HIS A 53 3.49 -3.58 7.80
N ASN A 54 2.64 -3.09 8.70
CA ASN A 54 2.36 -3.76 9.96
C ASN A 54 1.49 -5.01 9.72
N PRO A 55 1.95 -6.22 10.10
CA PRO A 55 1.21 -7.47 9.89
C PRO A 55 -0.13 -7.52 10.65
N ALA A 56 -0.29 -6.75 11.72
CA ALA A 56 -1.56 -6.65 12.45
C ALA A 56 -2.60 -5.79 11.72
N THR A 57 -2.20 -5.01 10.70
CA THR A 57 -3.16 -4.20 9.92
C THR A 57 -4.10 -5.12 9.14
N SER A 58 -5.41 -4.93 9.36
CA SER A 58 -6.45 -5.72 8.70
C SER A 58 -6.51 -5.48 7.19
N GLU A 59 -6.99 -6.47 6.44
CA GLU A 59 -7.27 -6.32 5.01
C GLU A 59 -8.20 -5.11 4.75
N ALA A 60 -9.23 -4.88 5.57
CA ALA A 60 -10.14 -3.75 5.39
C ALA A 60 -9.43 -2.38 5.51
N THR A 61 -8.51 -2.26 6.47
CA THR A 61 -7.68 -1.06 6.62
C THR A 61 -6.73 -0.90 5.43
N LEU A 62 -6.13 -2.00 4.93
CA LEU A 62 -5.27 -1.95 3.75
C LEU A 62 -6.06 -1.58 2.48
N GLU A 63 -7.29 -2.07 2.30
CA GLU A 63 -8.15 -1.65 1.19
C GLU A 63 -8.42 -0.15 1.26
N HIS A 64 -8.72 0.38 2.45
CA HIS A 64 -8.87 1.81 2.65
C HIS A 64 -7.61 2.59 2.24
N LEU A 65 -6.41 2.11 2.60
CA LEU A 65 -5.15 2.75 2.22
C LEU A 65 -4.94 2.79 0.70
N ILE A 66 -5.33 1.72 -0.02
CA ILE A 66 -5.27 1.68 -1.48
C ILE A 66 -6.25 2.69 -2.11
N ASP A 67 -7.41 2.88 -1.50
CA ASP A 67 -8.46 3.78 -2.00
C ASP A 67 -8.14 5.28 -1.76
N LEU A 68 -7.10 5.62 -0.98
CA LEU A 68 -6.67 7.01 -0.74
C LEU A 68 -6.03 7.70 -1.97
N ASP A 69 -5.98 7.04 -3.13
CA ASP A 69 -5.25 7.44 -4.36
C ASP A 69 -3.77 7.79 -4.11
N GLN A 70 -3.21 7.29 -3.02
CA GLN A 70 -1.80 7.39 -2.71
C GLN A 70 -1.08 6.20 -3.36
N ARG A 71 -0.84 6.30 -4.66
CA ARG A 71 -0.25 5.22 -5.50
C ARG A 71 1.01 4.57 -4.90
N TRP A 72 1.77 5.31 -4.10
CA TRP A 72 2.96 4.82 -3.41
C TRP A 72 2.65 3.84 -2.25
N LEU A 73 1.40 3.74 -1.78
CA LEU A 73 0.93 2.76 -0.80
C LEU A 73 0.64 1.39 -1.40
N THR A 74 0.49 1.27 -2.72
CA THR A 74 0.28 -0.05 -3.35
C THR A 74 1.49 -0.96 -3.14
N PHE A 75 2.71 -0.44 -3.31
CA PHE A 75 3.93 -1.22 -3.13
C PHE A 75 4.09 -1.87 -1.75
N PRO A 76 4.00 -1.13 -0.62
CA PRO A 76 4.15 -1.74 0.70
C PRO A 76 3.05 -2.77 1.00
N VAL A 77 1.83 -2.57 0.48
CA VAL A 77 0.73 -3.53 0.62
C VAL A 77 1.01 -4.79 -0.21
N THR A 78 1.32 -4.68 -1.50
CA THR A 78 1.47 -5.84 -2.38
C THR A 78 2.71 -6.68 -2.08
N ARG A 79 3.71 -6.13 -1.38
CA ARG A 79 4.92 -6.87 -0.97
C ARG A 79 4.74 -7.77 0.25
N ARG A 80 3.57 -7.73 0.90
CA ARG A 80 3.28 -8.54 2.08
C ARG A 80 3.05 -10.01 1.73
N CYS A 81 3.64 -10.88 2.52
CA CYS A 81 3.53 -12.34 2.37
C CYS A 81 2.39 -12.95 3.20
N ASP A 82 1.76 -12.17 4.08
CA ASP A 82 0.68 -12.61 4.96
C ASP A 82 -0.73 -12.38 4.38
N LEU A 83 -0.82 -11.71 3.21
CA LEU A 83 -2.10 -11.41 2.57
C LEU A 83 -2.63 -12.58 1.76
N SER A 84 -3.95 -12.74 1.75
CA SER A 84 -4.61 -13.81 1.00
C SER A 84 -4.54 -13.57 -0.52
N PRO A 85 -4.48 -14.63 -1.36
CA PRO A 85 -4.59 -14.48 -2.81
C PRO A 85 -5.88 -13.75 -3.24
N ALA A 86 -6.98 -13.99 -2.52
CA ALA A 86 -8.27 -13.33 -2.76
C ALA A 86 -8.19 -11.81 -2.52
N PHE A 87 -7.48 -11.36 -1.50
CA PHE A 87 -7.23 -9.94 -1.28
C PHE A 87 -6.41 -9.32 -2.42
N ILE A 88 -5.34 -10.00 -2.84
CA ILE A 88 -4.49 -9.54 -3.93
C ILE A 88 -5.28 -9.41 -5.23
N ASP A 89 -6.18 -10.35 -5.55
CA ASP A 89 -7.09 -10.22 -6.69
C ASP A 89 -8.02 -8.99 -6.53
N ARG A 90 -8.69 -8.83 -5.37
CA ARG A 90 -9.59 -7.69 -5.13
C ARG A 90 -8.91 -6.32 -5.31
N ILE A 91 -7.67 -6.16 -4.84
CA ILE A 91 -6.94 -4.90 -5.09
C ILE A 91 -6.55 -4.78 -6.56
N ALA A 92 -6.06 -5.86 -7.19
CA ALA A 92 -5.63 -5.85 -8.59
C ALA A 92 -6.73 -5.39 -9.55
N ARG A 93 -7.98 -5.84 -9.33
CA ARG A 93 -9.15 -5.45 -10.15
C ARG A 93 -9.48 -3.96 -10.11
N ARG A 94 -8.98 -3.23 -9.12
CA ARG A 94 -9.26 -1.79 -8.93
C ARG A 94 -8.09 -0.89 -9.35
N LEU A 95 -6.93 -1.45 -9.67
CA LEU A 95 -5.75 -0.66 -10.01
C LEU A 95 -5.85 -0.07 -11.42
N THR A 96 -5.66 1.24 -11.52
CA THR A 96 -5.60 1.96 -12.80
C THR A 96 -4.22 2.54 -13.08
N ASP A 97 -3.39 2.70 -12.06
CA ASP A 97 -2.04 3.24 -12.19
C ASP A 97 -1.02 2.18 -12.66
N ARG A 98 -0.22 2.55 -13.65
CA ARG A 98 0.82 1.70 -14.26
C ARG A 98 1.82 1.15 -13.23
N ASN A 99 2.27 1.97 -12.27
CA ASN A 99 3.24 1.54 -11.26
C ASN A 99 2.57 0.63 -10.22
N ALA A 100 1.34 0.96 -9.82
CA ALA A 100 0.56 0.10 -8.93
C ALA A 100 0.35 -1.30 -9.53
N ILE A 101 -0.02 -1.39 -10.81
CA ILE A 101 -0.19 -2.65 -11.55
C ILE A 101 1.12 -3.46 -11.57
N PHE A 102 2.24 -2.80 -11.88
CA PHE A 102 3.55 -3.45 -11.85
C PHE A 102 3.89 -4.00 -10.46
N HIS A 103 3.69 -3.22 -9.40
CA HIS A 103 3.95 -3.67 -8.04
C HIS A 103 3.02 -4.81 -7.59
N ALA A 104 1.75 -4.81 -8.02
CA ALA A 104 0.83 -5.91 -7.76
C ALA A 104 1.25 -7.20 -8.47
N SER A 105 1.85 -7.12 -9.67
CA SER A 105 2.35 -8.31 -10.38
C SER A 105 3.50 -9.01 -9.66
N SER A 106 4.16 -8.30 -8.74
CA SER A 106 5.21 -8.80 -7.87
C SER A 106 4.69 -9.31 -6.51
N ALA A 107 3.37 -9.35 -6.29
CA ALA A 107 2.81 -9.75 -5.00
C ALA A 107 3.00 -11.25 -4.74
N PRO A 108 3.62 -11.66 -3.63
CA PRO A 108 4.09 -13.03 -3.43
C PRO A 108 2.97 -14.07 -3.52
N ASN A 109 1.79 -13.73 -3.01
CA ASN A 109 0.63 -14.64 -2.97
C ASN A 109 -0.39 -14.39 -4.10
N ALA A 110 -0.06 -13.61 -5.13
CA ALA A 110 -0.92 -13.48 -6.30
C ALA A 110 -1.12 -14.84 -6.98
N SER A 111 -2.37 -15.21 -7.25
CA SER A 111 -2.68 -16.44 -7.99
C SER A 111 -2.28 -16.29 -9.47
N PRO A 112 -2.08 -17.41 -10.20
CA PRO A 112 -1.81 -17.36 -11.63
C PRO A 112 -2.85 -16.54 -12.42
N GLU A 113 -4.14 -16.66 -12.09
CA GLU A 113 -5.22 -15.92 -12.73
C GLU A 113 -5.08 -14.41 -12.51
N THR A 114 -4.74 -13.99 -11.29
CA THR A 114 -4.48 -12.58 -10.98
C THR A 114 -3.24 -12.06 -11.72
N LEU A 115 -2.19 -12.88 -11.83
CA LEU A 115 -0.98 -12.53 -12.57
C LEU A 115 -1.26 -12.36 -14.07
N HIS A 116 -2.00 -13.28 -14.68
CA HIS A 116 -2.45 -13.15 -16.07
C HIS A 116 -3.28 -11.88 -16.28
N TYR A 117 -4.24 -11.63 -15.40
CA TYR A 117 -5.04 -10.40 -15.46
C TYR A 117 -4.19 -9.13 -15.42
N LEU A 118 -3.19 -9.06 -14.53
CA LEU A 118 -2.30 -7.91 -14.42
C LEU A 118 -1.40 -7.75 -15.66
N ALA A 119 -0.94 -8.84 -16.28
CA ALA A 119 -0.14 -8.80 -17.51
C ALA A 119 -0.95 -8.32 -18.72
N GLU A 120 -2.23 -8.63 -18.78
CA GLU A 120 -3.14 -8.25 -19.87
C GLU A 120 -3.81 -6.88 -19.63
N HIS A 121 -3.62 -6.29 -18.45
CA HIS A 121 -4.28 -5.04 -18.09
C HIS A 121 -3.88 -3.90 -19.06
N PRO A 122 -4.82 -3.10 -19.60
CA PRO A 122 -4.51 -2.09 -20.63
C PRO A 122 -3.48 -1.03 -20.22
N SER A 123 -3.38 -0.76 -18.92
CA SER A 123 -2.43 0.21 -18.34
C SER A 123 -1.14 -0.43 -17.82
N ALA A 124 -0.97 -1.74 -18.00
CA ALA A 124 0.23 -2.44 -17.54
C ALA A 124 1.48 -1.99 -18.31
N PRO A 125 2.60 -1.71 -17.63
CA PRO A 125 3.89 -1.58 -18.30
C PRO A 125 4.30 -2.91 -18.97
N PRO A 126 5.11 -2.88 -20.04
CA PRO A 126 5.70 -4.09 -20.63
C PRO A 126 6.47 -4.96 -19.61
N ALA A 127 7.11 -4.33 -18.62
CA ALA A 127 7.81 -5.02 -17.54
C ALA A 127 6.89 -5.91 -16.67
N THR A 128 5.58 -5.64 -16.64
CA THR A 128 4.61 -6.50 -15.94
C THR A 128 4.52 -7.86 -16.62
N THR A 129 4.44 -7.91 -17.95
CA THR A 129 4.37 -9.16 -18.70
C THR A 129 5.63 -10.00 -18.48
N GLU A 130 6.81 -9.38 -18.49
CA GLU A 130 8.08 -10.04 -18.19
C GLU A 130 8.08 -10.62 -16.77
N THR A 131 7.69 -9.81 -15.78
CA THR A 131 7.61 -10.23 -14.37
C THR A 131 6.67 -11.42 -14.19
N VAL A 132 5.48 -11.36 -14.80
CA VAL A 132 4.49 -12.44 -14.74
C VAL A 132 5.02 -13.71 -15.42
N THR A 133 5.65 -13.58 -16.59
CA THR A 133 6.24 -14.73 -17.31
C THR A 133 7.31 -15.43 -16.47
N GLN A 134 8.20 -14.67 -15.84
CA GLN A 134 9.22 -15.24 -14.95
C GLN A 134 8.60 -15.96 -13.75
N ARG A 135 7.56 -15.39 -13.15
CA ARG A 135 6.90 -15.97 -11.98
C ARG A 135 6.12 -17.24 -12.29
N LEU A 136 5.40 -17.26 -13.40
CA LEU A 136 4.66 -18.44 -13.84
C LEU A 136 5.61 -19.56 -14.28
N GLY A 137 6.70 -19.22 -14.97
CA GLY A 137 7.73 -20.20 -15.37
C GLY A 137 8.56 -20.75 -14.20
N ALA A 138 8.79 -19.97 -13.13
CA ALA A 138 9.48 -20.44 -11.94
C ALA A 138 8.65 -21.47 -11.14
N GLY A 139 7.31 -21.37 -11.19
CA GLY A 139 6.40 -22.31 -10.50
C GLY A 139 6.48 -23.76 -11.01
N ASP A 140 6.84 -23.95 -12.28
CA ASP A 140 6.90 -25.28 -12.92
C ASP A 140 8.15 -26.10 -12.55
N THR A 141 9.14 -25.49 -11.88
CA THR A 141 10.41 -26.19 -11.55
C THR A 141 10.42 -26.88 -10.17
N SER A 142 9.31 -26.84 -9.42
CA SER A 142 9.22 -27.41 -8.07
C SER A 142 8.41 -28.71 -8.00
N VAL A 143 8.57 -29.62 -8.96
CA VAL A 143 8.20 -31.04 -8.79
C VAL A 143 9.20 -31.92 -9.57
N SER A 144 10.17 -32.50 -8.85
CA SER A 144 10.93 -33.68 -9.27
C SER A 144 11.42 -34.41 -8.02
#